data_AF-A0A968YFW1-F1
#
_entry.id   AF-A0A968YFW1-F1
#
_cell.length_a   1.000
_cell.length_b   1.000
_cell.length_c   1.000
_cell.angle_alpha   90.00
_cell.angle_beta   90.00
_cell.angle_gamma   90.00
#
_symmetry.space_group_name_H-M   'P 1'
#
loop_
_entity.id
_entity.type
_entity.pdbx_description
1 polymer ?
#
loop_
_entity_poly.entity_id
_entity_poly.type
_entity_poly.pdbx_seq_one_letter_code
_entity_poly.pdbx_strand_id
1 'polypeptide(L)'
;MKDLFEQHKNLTQAAQEVLKNSYIHQMANSAELLRKSGLLQNSAIDAIRGTNSAFETLRESSLLQNSRISLLKSPVIDDSRLKRVYKDFQQVNLLANQSNLARRLLEPSRVYTFFLESTIQRISEADNQKIARALQTSLRLAEVQLLTTTEVLSSIITAPTDDEVSDTRPLDLPIIQQDELIAAVELEDIEDEIALIELSPAANASALSKHILYLITQCNEVVKVGDKPEIFKPTNKLLEVFVDLPWLLPESKRTFGNFIDCLYFVFYEGAGKDNLRFLKEHGGVLEPADCDLIWCIKHLRNKWLRHDADHGKEADIRKSWKDVSAKLSWLGLQHAPISPEHFRYLHCRLLQEAEVFLQKILEKLIKSE
;
A
#
# COMPACT_ATOMS: atom_id res chain seq x y z
N MET A 1 31.00 -6.91 -40.80
CA MET A 1 30.55 -6.62 -39.40
C MET A 1 29.72 -5.35 -39.30
N LYS A 2 30.11 -4.21 -39.88
CA LYS A 2 29.25 -2.99 -39.90
C LYS A 2 27.88 -3.20 -40.54
N ASP A 3 27.80 -3.93 -41.66
CA ASP A 3 26.52 -4.15 -42.36
C ASP A 3 25.56 -5.09 -41.61
N LEU A 4 26.08 -6.09 -40.91
CA LEU A 4 25.28 -6.96 -40.03
C LEU A 4 24.75 -6.20 -38.80
N PHE A 5 25.51 -5.22 -38.30
CA PHE A 5 25.10 -4.39 -37.18
C PHE A 5 23.97 -3.43 -37.57
N GLU A 6 24.04 -2.79 -38.75
CA GLU A 6 22.95 -1.94 -39.22
C GLU A 6 21.73 -2.72 -39.70
N GLN A 7 21.88 -3.92 -40.25
CA GLN A 7 20.73 -4.80 -40.51
C GLN A 7 20.03 -5.22 -39.21
N HIS A 8 20.77 -5.56 -38.15
CA HIS A 8 20.18 -5.91 -36.86
C HIS A 8 19.48 -4.70 -36.21
N LYS A 9 20.07 -3.50 -36.30
CA LYS A 9 19.48 -2.25 -35.80
C LYS A 9 18.17 -1.91 -36.52
N ASN A 10 18.14 -2.04 -37.85
CA ASN A 10 16.95 -1.76 -38.65
C ASN A 10 15.82 -2.78 -38.42
N LEU A 11 16.15 -4.07 -38.27
CA LEU A 11 15.18 -5.12 -37.92
C LEU A 11 14.61 -4.92 -36.51
N THR A 12 15.44 -4.45 -35.57
CA THR A 12 15.02 -4.13 -34.20
C THR A 12 14.08 -2.92 -34.17
N GLN A 13 14.37 -1.88 -34.95
CA GLN A 13 13.50 -0.71 -35.10
C GLN A 13 12.15 -1.05 -35.75
N ALA A 14 12.16 -1.84 -36.83
CA ALA A 14 10.93 -2.25 -37.50
C ALA A 14 10.05 -3.14 -36.60
N ALA A 15 10.64 -4.06 -35.84
CA ALA A 15 9.90 -4.87 -34.86
C ALA A 15 9.30 -4.03 -33.72
N GLN A 16 10.00 -2.98 -33.28
CA GLN A 16 9.51 -2.03 -32.28
C GLN A 16 8.32 -1.20 -32.78
N GLU A 17 8.32 -0.83 -34.06
CA GLU A 17 7.25 -0.02 -34.67
C GLU A 17 5.98 -0.85 -34.91
N VAL A 18 6.13 -2.13 -35.26
CA VAL A 18 5.01 -3.09 -35.40
C VAL A 18 4.35 -3.39 -34.04
N LEU A 19 5.13 -3.57 -32.97
CA LEU A 19 4.60 -3.79 -31.61
C LEU A 19 3.89 -2.54 -31.06
N LYS A 20 4.43 -1.35 -31.33
CA LYS A 20 3.81 -0.06 -30.99
C LYS A 20 2.43 0.11 -31.61
N ASN A 21 2.27 -0.22 -32.90
CA ASN A 21 1.00 -0.06 -33.63
C ASN A 21 -0.05 -1.12 -33.24
N SER A 22 0.37 -2.34 -32.87
CA SER A 22 -0.53 -3.40 -32.38
C SER A 22 -1.15 -3.06 -31.01
N TYR A 23 -0.35 -2.47 -30.11
CA TYR A 23 -0.76 -2.09 -28.76
C TYR A 23 -1.76 -0.92 -28.74
N ILE A 24 -1.52 0.09 -29.59
CA ILE A 24 -2.40 1.27 -29.77
C ILE A 24 -3.79 0.85 -30.25
N HIS A 25 -3.88 -0.13 -31.16
CA HIS A 25 -5.17 -0.59 -31.69
C HIS A 25 -5.99 -1.40 -30.66
N GLN A 26 -5.35 -2.12 -29.73
CA GLN A 26 -6.04 -2.89 -28.69
C GLN A 26 -6.60 -2.04 -27.56
N MET A 27 -5.93 -0.95 -27.16
CA MET A 27 -6.41 0.00 -26.16
C MET A 27 -7.62 0.78 -26.66
N ALA A 28 -7.59 1.25 -27.91
CA ALA A 28 -8.72 1.91 -28.56
C ALA A 28 -9.96 0.98 -28.65
N ASN A 29 -9.76 -0.29 -28.98
CA ASN A 29 -10.85 -1.28 -29.04
C ASN A 29 -11.43 -1.62 -27.65
N SER A 30 -10.62 -1.64 -26.60
CA SER A 30 -11.08 -1.91 -25.22
C SER A 30 -11.91 -0.75 -24.66
N ALA A 31 -11.49 0.49 -24.92
CA ALA A 31 -12.25 1.69 -24.57
C ALA A 31 -13.58 1.78 -25.36
N GLU A 32 -13.59 1.37 -26.63
CA GLU A 32 -14.80 1.36 -27.44
C GLU A 32 -15.79 0.23 -27.08
N LEU A 33 -15.29 -0.93 -26.63
CA LEU A 33 -16.10 -2.01 -26.06
C LEU A 33 -16.79 -1.57 -24.77
N LEU A 34 -16.08 -0.87 -23.89
CA LEU A 34 -16.64 -0.30 -22.66
C LEU A 34 -17.69 0.77 -22.95
N ARG A 35 -17.47 1.63 -23.97
CA ARG A 35 -18.45 2.62 -24.46
C ARG A 35 -19.74 1.97 -24.98
N LYS A 36 -19.63 0.88 -25.76
CA LYS A 36 -20.77 0.19 -26.37
C LYS A 36 -21.60 -0.62 -25.35
N SER A 37 -21.06 -0.90 -24.17
CA SER A 37 -21.73 -1.69 -23.13
C SER A 37 -22.72 -0.91 -22.25
N GLY A 38 -22.69 0.43 -22.27
CA GLY A 38 -23.62 1.28 -21.51
C GLY A 38 -23.50 1.24 -19.98
N LEU A 39 -22.43 0.64 -19.44
CA LEU A 39 -22.30 0.29 -18.01
C LEU A 39 -21.52 1.30 -17.13
N LEU A 40 -21.33 2.54 -17.56
CA LEU A 40 -20.60 3.54 -16.75
C LEU A 40 -21.39 4.86 -16.58
N GLN A 41 -21.56 5.28 -15.33
CA GLN A 41 -22.00 6.63 -14.99
C GLN A 41 -20.84 7.64 -15.15
N ASN A 42 -21.19 8.88 -15.51
CA ASN A 42 -20.26 9.94 -15.92
C ASN A 42 -19.10 10.19 -14.93
N SER A 43 -19.29 10.00 -13.62
CA SER A 43 -18.26 10.24 -12.60
C SER A 43 -17.08 9.24 -12.61
N ALA A 44 -17.34 7.99 -12.98
CA ALA A 44 -16.27 6.98 -13.15
C ALA A 44 -15.55 7.17 -14.50
N ILE A 45 -16.28 7.63 -15.52
CA ILE A 45 -15.71 8.04 -16.81
C ILE A 45 -14.78 9.25 -16.61
N ASP A 46 -15.12 10.19 -15.74
CA ASP A 46 -14.28 11.38 -15.51
C ASP A 46 -13.01 11.07 -14.71
N ALA A 47 -13.04 10.08 -13.79
CA ALA A 47 -11.83 9.58 -13.13
C ALA A 47 -10.89 8.83 -14.11
N ILE A 48 -11.45 8.04 -15.03
CA ILE A 48 -10.71 7.32 -16.08
C ILE A 48 -10.26 8.27 -17.21
N ARG A 49 -11.03 9.33 -17.50
CA ARG A 49 -10.65 10.42 -18.41
C ARG A 49 -9.55 11.28 -17.82
N GLY A 50 -9.54 11.51 -16.50
CA GLY A 50 -8.44 12.20 -15.83
C GLY A 50 -7.11 11.48 -16.04
N THR A 51 -7.10 10.15 -15.82
CA THR A 51 -5.91 9.32 -16.05
C THR A 51 -5.53 9.21 -17.54
N ASN A 52 -6.50 9.03 -18.45
CA ASN A 52 -6.22 8.96 -19.89
C ASN A 52 -5.83 10.32 -20.51
N SER A 53 -6.41 11.43 -20.06
CA SER A 53 -6.09 12.78 -20.54
C SER A 53 -4.70 13.19 -20.11
N ALA A 54 -4.27 12.84 -18.90
CA ALA A 54 -2.90 13.06 -18.46
C ALA A 54 -1.91 12.20 -19.26
N PHE A 55 -2.30 10.96 -19.60
CA PHE A 55 -1.52 10.07 -20.47
C PHE A 55 -1.38 10.58 -21.92
N GLU A 56 -2.45 11.13 -22.50
CA GLU A 56 -2.43 11.75 -23.84
C GLU A 56 -1.71 13.11 -23.83
N THR A 57 -1.80 13.88 -22.74
CA THR A 57 -1.02 15.13 -22.57
C THR A 57 0.48 14.84 -22.49
N LEU A 58 0.87 13.76 -21.80
CA LEU A 58 2.25 13.26 -21.79
C LEU A 58 2.70 12.84 -23.20
N ARG A 59 1.85 12.14 -23.95
CA ARG A 59 2.10 11.72 -25.35
C ARG A 59 2.29 12.88 -26.32
N GLU A 60 1.57 13.99 -26.14
CA GLU A 60 1.64 15.16 -27.03
C GLU A 60 2.72 16.18 -26.62
N SER A 61 3.27 16.08 -25.41
CA SER A 61 4.39 16.93 -24.98
C SER A 61 5.66 16.61 -25.77
N SER A 62 6.21 17.63 -26.46
CA SER A 62 7.44 17.52 -27.27
C SER A 62 8.71 17.19 -26.47
N LEU A 63 8.61 17.07 -25.13
CA LEU A 63 9.68 16.71 -24.21
C LEU A 63 10.06 15.22 -24.30
N LEU A 64 9.15 14.35 -24.76
CA LEU A 64 9.41 12.90 -24.88
C LEU A 64 10.01 12.44 -26.21
N GLN A 65 10.10 13.32 -27.22
CA GLN A 65 10.62 12.92 -28.54
C GLN A 65 12.15 12.93 -28.66
N ASN A 66 12.89 13.65 -27.79
CA ASN A 66 14.32 13.94 -28.03
C ASN A 66 15.31 13.56 -26.92
N SER A 67 14.92 12.84 -25.87
CA SER A 67 15.89 12.34 -24.88
C SER A 67 15.59 10.92 -24.39
N ARG A 68 16.51 9.98 -24.68
CA ARG A 68 16.70 8.67 -24.01
C ARG A 68 15.43 7.81 -23.81
N ILE A 69 14.88 7.31 -24.91
CA ILE A 69 13.77 6.33 -24.94
C ILE A 69 14.16 4.93 -24.37
N SER A 70 15.42 4.68 -23.99
CA SER A 70 15.80 3.43 -23.31
C SER A 70 15.43 3.39 -21.82
N LEU A 71 15.22 4.54 -21.17
CA LEU A 71 14.88 4.64 -19.74
C LEU A 71 13.38 4.46 -19.46
N LEU A 72 12.52 4.64 -20.47
CA LEU A 72 11.08 4.39 -20.40
C LEU A 72 10.68 2.98 -20.85
N LYS A 73 11.66 2.06 -20.98
CA LYS A 73 11.36 0.62 -20.92
C LYS A 73 11.04 0.17 -19.48
N SER A 74 10.38 1.03 -18.68
CA SER A 74 9.65 0.50 -17.53
C SER A 74 8.60 -0.44 -18.11
N PRO A 75 8.37 -1.60 -17.50
CA PRO A 75 7.19 -2.40 -17.78
C PRO A 75 5.99 -1.63 -17.23
N VAL A 76 5.67 -0.48 -17.83
CA VAL A 76 4.61 0.45 -17.41
C VAL A 76 3.35 -0.37 -17.32
N ILE A 77 3.06 -0.80 -16.09
CA ILE A 77 2.01 -1.72 -15.70
C ILE A 77 1.82 -2.84 -16.72
N ASP A 78 2.34 -4.05 -16.44
CA ASP A 78 1.78 -5.23 -17.09
C ASP A 78 0.27 -5.26 -16.80
N ASP A 79 -0.47 -4.77 -17.78
CA ASP A 79 -1.91 -4.56 -17.80
C ASP A 79 -2.63 -5.83 -17.34
N SER A 80 -2.00 -7.00 -17.48
CA SER A 80 -2.50 -8.28 -16.98
C SER A 80 -2.86 -8.28 -15.49
N ARG A 81 -2.10 -7.62 -14.61
CA ARG A 81 -2.34 -7.62 -13.15
C ARG A 81 -3.50 -6.71 -12.75
N LEU A 82 -3.53 -5.48 -13.27
CA LEU A 82 -4.67 -4.59 -13.04
C LEU A 82 -5.94 -5.12 -13.72
N LYS A 83 -5.83 -5.70 -14.92
CA LYS A 83 -6.94 -6.42 -15.56
C LYS A 83 -7.46 -7.56 -14.72
N ARG A 84 -6.57 -8.33 -14.07
CA ARG A 84 -6.97 -9.38 -13.14
C ARG A 84 -7.77 -8.79 -11.98
N VAL A 85 -7.25 -7.79 -11.27
CA VAL A 85 -7.98 -7.15 -10.16
C VAL A 85 -9.32 -6.58 -10.62
N TYR A 86 -9.37 -5.92 -11.77
CA TYR A 86 -10.62 -5.41 -12.33
C TYR A 86 -11.62 -6.54 -12.64
N LYS A 87 -11.13 -7.65 -13.20
CA LYS A 87 -11.95 -8.85 -13.44
C LYS A 87 -12.45 -9.44 -12.12
N ASP A 88 -11.63 -9.50 -11.09
CA ASP A 88 -12.02 -10.00 -9.77
C ASP A 88 -13.07 -9.07 -9.14
N PHE A 89 -12.93 -7.75 -9.29
CA PHE A 89 -13.93 -6.76 -8.87
C PHE A 89 -15.26 -6.97 -9.58
N GLN A 90 -15.25 -7.30 -10.88
CA GLN A 90 -16.46 -7.64 -11.63
C GLN A 90 -17.07 -8.95 -11.14
N GLN A 91 -16.25 -9.98 -10.88
CA GLN A 91 -16.73 -11.29 -10.41
C GLN A 91 -17.44 -11.19 -9.06
N VAL A 92 -16.95 -10.34 -8.15
CA VAL A 92 -17.58 -10.12 -6.84
C VAL A 92 -18.61 -8.97 -6.85
N ASN A 93 -18.96 -8.46 -8.03
CA ASN A 93 -19.89 -7.33 -8.24
C ASN A 93 -19.54 -6.06 -7.44
N LEU A 94 -18.25 -5.85 -7.13
CA LEU A 94 -17.80 -4.73 -6.31
C LEU A 94 -18.12 -3.39 -6.97
N LEU A 95 -17.91 -3.28 -8.28
CA LEU A 95 -18.11 -2.05 -9.04
C LEU A 95 -19.58 -1.61 -9.06
N ALA A 96 -20.50 -2.58 -9.12
CA ALA A 96 -21.93 -2.31 -9.19
C ALA A 96 -22.53 -2.05 -7.80
N ASN A 97 -22.12 -2.82 -6.79
CA ASN A 97 -22.77 -2.83 -5.49
C ASN A 97 -22.04 -1.96 -4.45
N GLN A 98 -20.73 -1.75 -4.59
CA GLN A 98 -19.89 -1.06 -3.61
C GLN A 98 -18.88 -0.13 -4.29
N SER A 99 -19.37 0.80 -5.10
CA SER A 99 -18.52 1.72 -5.88
C SER A 99 -17.55 2.54 -5.02
N ASN A 100 -17.94 2.89 -3.79
CA ASN A 100 -17.06 3.58 -2.83
C ASN A 100 -15.90 2.71 -2.37
N LEU A 101 -16.15 1.43 -2.08
CA LEU A 101 -15.11 0.47 -1.70
C LEU A 101 -14.18 0.20 -2.89
N ALA A 102 -14.74 -0.03 -4.09
CA ALA A 102 -13.94 -0.21 -5.29
C ALA A 102 -13.02 1.00 -5.56
N ARG A 103 -13.55 2.23 -5.44
CA ARG A 103 -12.76 3.46 -5.53
C ARG A 103 -11.64 3.48 -4.47
N ARG A 104 -11.94 3.09 -3.23
CA ARG A 104 -10.95 3.03 -2.15
C ARG A 104 -9.83 2.04 -2.44
N LEU A 105 -10.16 0.85 -2.96
CA LEU A 105 -9.19 -0.19 -3.30
C LEU A 105 -8.30 0.17 -4.49
N LEU A 106 -8.78 1.06 -5.38
CA LEU A 106 -8.00 1.60 -6.51
C LEU A 106 -7.21 2.86 -6.18
N GLU A 107 -7.29 3.36 -4.95
CA GLU A 107 -6.61 4.58 -4.53
C GLU A 107 -5.08 4.52 -4.70
N PRO A 108 -4.38 3.41 -4.37
CA PRO A 108 -2.93 3.33 -4.63
C PRO A 108 -2.58 3.51 -6.11
N SER A 109 -3.40 2.99 -7.03
CA SER A 109 -3.19 3.19 -8.48
C SER A 109 -3.32 4.67 -8.84
N ARG A 110 -4.32 5.36 -8.29
CA ARG A 110 -4.52 6.81 -8.50
C ARG A 110 -3.33 7.61 -7.99
N VAL A 111 -2.87 7.32 -6.76
CA VAL A 111 -1.73 7.97 -6.12
C VAL A 111 -0.45 7.75 -6.93
N TYR A 112 -0.20 6.52 -7.38
CA TYR A 112 0.93 6.18 -8.22
C TYR A 112 0.92 6.96 -9.54
N THR A 113 -0.22 7.11 -10.22
CA THR A 113 -0.30 7.88 -11.47
C THR A 113 0.13 9.34 -11.27
N PHE A 114 -0.39 10.01 -10.23
CA PHE A 114 0.01 11.39 -9.93
C PHE A 114 1.50 11.50 -9.57
N PHE A 115 2.01 10.52 -8.81
CA PHE A 115 3.42 10.45 -8.47
C PHE A 115 4.32 10.22 -9.70
N LEU A 116 3.92 9.33 -10.62
CA LEU A 116 4.60 9.05 -11.88
C LEU A 116 4.73 10.30 -12.75
N GLU A 117 3.62 11.01 -12.96
CA GLU A 117 3.57 12.24 -13.77
C GLU A 117 4.53 13.31 -13.23
N SER A 118 4.43 13.63 -11.94
CA SER A 118 5.28 14.62 -11.29
C SER A 118 6.76 14.19 -11.27
N THR A 119 7.04 12.90 -11.04
CA THR A 119 8.41 12.37 -10.99
C THR A 119 9.08 12.37 -12.36
N ILE A 120 8.37 12.02 -13.43
CA ILE A 120 8.91 12.09 -14.80
C ILE A 120 9.32 13.53 -15.14
N GLN A 121 8.49 14.51 -14.80
CA GLN A 121 8.82 15.92 -15.01
C GLN A 121 10.10 16.29 -14.26
N ARG A 122 10.20 15.95 -12.95
CA ARG A 122 11.41 16.18 -12.14
C ARG A 122 12.65 15.50 -12.71
N ILE A 123 12.54 14.29 -13.27
CA ILE A 123 13.67 13.59 -13.90
C ILE A 123 14.15 14.35 -15.14
N SER A 124 13.23 14.91 -15.94
CA SER A 124 13.59 15.67 -17.15
C SER A 124 14.27 17.00 -16.86
N GLU A 125 13.99 17.58 -15.69
CA GLU A 125 14.53 18.85 -15.21
C GLU A 125 15.79 18.69 -14.35
N ALA A 126 16.16 17.45 -13.99
CA ALA A 126 17.28 17.21 -13.08
C ALA A 126 18.64 17.38 -13.77
N ASP A 127 19.35 18.46 -13.43
CA ASP A 127 20.74 18.69 -13.88
C ASP A 127 21.76 17.75 -13.22
N ASN A 128 21.44 17.25 -12.02
CA ASN A 128 22.30 16.37 -11.25
C ASN A 128 21.96 14.89 -11.52
N GLN A 129 22.92 14.13 -12.05
CA GLN A 129 22.75 12.70 -12.33
C GLN A 129 22.40 11.86 -11.09
N LYS A 130 22.89 12.24 -9.90
CA LYS A 130 22.58 11.56 -8.64
C LYS A 130 21.11 11.73 -8.27
N ILE A 131 20.59 12.95 -8.37
CA ILE A 131 19.17 13.26 -8.12
C ILE A 131 18.29 12.55 -9.16
N ALA A 132 18.67 12.58 -10.44
CA ALA A 132 17.94 11.85 -11.49
C ALA A 132 17.90 10.34 -11.21
N ARG A 133 18.97 9.75 -10.70
CA ARG A 133 19.04 8.35 -10.26
C ARG A 133 18.08 8.09 -9.10
N ALA A 134 18.12 8.89 -8.04
CA ALA A 134 17.21 8.74 -6.89
C ALA A 134 15.73 8.85 -7.30
N LEU A 135 15.39 9.78 -8.20
CA LEU A 135 14.04 9.91 -8.75
C LEU A 135 13.64 8.65 -9.54
N GLN A 136 14.51 8.11 -10.38
CA GLN A 136 14.25 6.87 -11.12
C GLN A 136 14.06 5.67 -10.18
N THR A 137 14.90 5.53 -9.17
CA THR A 137 14.78 4.51 -8.12
C THR A 137 13.46 4.64 -7.38
N SER A 138 13.07 5.86 -6.98
CA SER A 138 11.80 6.11 -6.29
C SER A 138 10.59 5.70 -7.13
N LEU A 139 10.66 5.90 -8.45
CA LEU A 139 9.60 5.52 -9.38
C LEU A 139 9.44 4.00 -9.50
N ARG A 140 10.56 3.29 -9.70
CA ARG A 140 10.57 1.82 -9.76
C ARG A 140 10.09 1.21 -8.45
N LEU A 141 10.52 1.77 -7.33
CA LEU A 141 10.11 1.32 -6.01
C LEU A 141 8.60 1.46 -5.82
N ALA A 142 8.02 2.61 -6.17
CA ALA A 142 6.58 2.85 -6.12
C ALA A 142 5.80 1.91 -7.06
N GLU A 143 6.34 1.61 -8.25
CA GLU A 143 5.76 0.64 -9.19
C GLU A 143 5.71 -0.77 -8.57
N VAL A 144 6.83 -1.24 -8.01
CA VAL A 144 6.90 -2.54 -7.33
C VAL A 144 5.93 -2.61 -6.15
N GLN A 145 5.84 -1.54 -5.35
CA GLN A 145 4.89 -1.45 -4.23
C GLN A 145 3.44 -1.55 -4.72
N LEU A 146 3.08 -0.89 -5.84
CA LEU A 146 1.74 -0.97 -6.42
C LEU A 146 1.43 -2.38 -6.92
N LEU A 147 2.34 -2.97 -7.69
CA LEU A 147 2.15 -4.29 -8.28
C LEU A 147 2.01 -5.38 -7.22
N THR A 148 2.82 -5.30 -6.15
CA THR A 148 2.76 -6.24 -5.02
C THR A 148 1.50 -6.05 -4.19
N THR A 149 1.08 -4.81 -3.91
CA THR A 149 -0.19 -4.51 -3.22
C THR A 149 -1.39 -5.06 -4.01
N THR A 150 -1.39 -4.85 -5.33
CA THR A 150 -2.42 -5.34 -6.26
C THR A 150 -2.49 -6.87 -6.28
N GLU A 151 -1.34 -7.55 -6.26
CA GLU A 151 -1.24 -9.00 -6.24
C GLU A 151 -1.82 -9.58 -4.95
N VAL A 152 -1.47 -9.02 -3.79
CA VAL A 152 -2.04 -9.46 -2.50
C VAL A 152 -3.53 -9.17 -2.44
N LEU A 153 -4.00 -8.02 -2.92
CA LEU A 153 -5.43 -7.72 -2.96
C LEU A 153 -6.21 -8.78 -3.76
N SER A 154 -5.66 -9.21 -4.91
CA SER A 154 -6.31 -10.23 -5.75
C SER A 154 -6.46 -11.59 -5.06
N SER A 155 -5.61 -11.93 -4.08
CA SER A 155 -5.69 -13.21 -3.37
C SER A 155 -6.71 -13.21 -2.24
N ILE A 156 -7.12 -12.05 -1.73
CA ILE A 156 -8.01 -11.92 -0.58
C ILE A 156 -9.38 -11.31 -0.91
N ILE A 157 -9.57 -10.83 -2.14
CA ILE A 157 -10.82 -10.18 -2.52
C ILE A 157 -11.99 -11.15 -2.42
N THR A 158 -13.03 -10.71 -1.73
CA THR A 158 -14.25 -11.47 -1.49
C THR A 158 -15.47 -10.60 -1.79
N ALA A 159 -16.64 -11.24 -1.82
CA ALA A 159 -17.90 -10.49 -1.91
C ALA A 159 -18.03 -9.56 -0.69
N PRO A 160 -18.42 -8.29 -0.90
CA PRO A 160 -18.52 -7.34 0.19
C PRO A 160 -19.53 -7.80 1.24
N THR A 161 -19.19 -7.54 2.51
CA THR A 161 -19.93 -8.07 3.68
C THR A 161 -20.66 -6.99 4.48
N ASP A 162 -20.36 -5.72 4.24
CA ASP A 162 -20.99 -4.54 4.84
C ASP A 162 -21.04 -3.36 3.83
N ASP A 163 -21.59 -2.21 4.22
CA ASP A 163 -21.64 -0.98 3.41
C ASP A 163 -20.65 0.09 3.92
N GLU A 164 -19.85 -0.21 4.96
CA GLU A 164 -19.05 0.79 5.65
C GLU A 164 -17.68 1.01 4.97
N VAL A 165 -17.54 2.12 4.26
CA VAL A 165 -16.24 2.56 3.70
C VAL A 165 -15.61 3.59 4.63
N SER A 166 -14.30 3.50 4.86
CA SER A 166 -13.61 4.45 5.73
C SER A 166 -13.41 5.80 5.05
N ASP A 167 -13.18 6.84 5.85
CA ASP A 167 -12.69 8.11 5.36
C ASP A 167 -11.40 7.94 4.54
N THR A 168 -11.18 8.84 3.60
CA THR A 168 -9.97 8.85 2.78
C THR A 168 -8.74 9.06 3.66
N ARG A 169 -7.75 8.17 3.52
CA ARG A 169 -6.45 8.28 4.18
C ARG A 169 -5.43 8.77 3.15
N PRO A 170 -4.56 9.74 3.50
CA PRO A 170 -3.50 10.16 2.59
C PRO A 170 -2.46 9.03 2.48
N LEU A 171 -2.09 8.68 1.26
CA LEU A 171 -1.17 7.59 0.93
C LEU A 171 0.16 8.18 0.43
N ASP A 172 0.88 8.84 1.34
CA ASP A 172 2.01 9.72 0.98
C ASP A 172 3.35 8.98 0.81
N LEU A 173 3.38 7.64 0.94
CA LEU A 173 4.60 6.84 0.85
C LEU A 173 5.51 7.20 -0.34
N PRO A 174 5.03 7.28 -1.61
CA PRO A 174 5.91 7.53 -2.74
C PRO A 174 6.63 8.88 -2.65
N ILE A 175 5.96 9.89 -2.09
CA ILE A 175 6.49 11.24 -1.94
C ILE A 175 7.56 11.23 -0.85
N ILE A 176 7.23 10.69 0.32
CA ILE A 176 8.16 10.65 1.46
C ILE A 176 9.40 9.82 1.13
N GLN A 177 9.24 8.64 0.51
CA GLN A 177 10.39 7.82 0.13
C GLN A 177 11.26 8.49 -0.95
N GLN A 178 10.66 9.25 -1.88
CA GLN A 178 11.43 9.98 -2.88
C GLN A 178 12.32 11.04 -2.23
N ASP A 179 11.78 11.79 -1.26
CA ASP A 179 12.55 12.80 -0.52
C ASP A 179 13.69 12.16 0.30
N GLU A 180 13.44 11.01 0.93
CA GLU A 180 14.48 10.24 1.64
C GLU A 180 15.60 9.76 0.70
N LEU A 181 15.26 9.23 -0.48
CA LEU A 181 16.24 8.74 -1.46
C LEU A 181 17.06 9.90 -2.04
N ILE A 182 16.45 11.07 -2.27
CA ILE A 182 17.16 12.28 -2.71
C ILE A 182 18.15 12.73 -1.64
N ALA A 183 17.70 12.82 -0.38
CA ALA A 183 18.57 13.21 0.72
C ALA A 183 19.76 12.24 0.89
N ALA A 184 19.55 10.94 0.70
CA ALA A 184 20.62 9.94 0.78
C ALA A 184 21.71 10.15 -0.29
N VAL A 185 21.35 10.39 -1.56
CA VAL A 185 22.33 10.62 -2.64
C VAL A 185 23.01 11.99 -2.59
N GLU A 186 22.45 12.93 -1.82
CA GLU A 186 23.09 14.22 -1.53
C GLU A 186 24.20 14.09 -0.47
N LEU A 187 24.04 13.15 0.47
CA LEU A 187 24.99 12.89 1.55
C LEU A 187 26.09 11.90 1.16
N GLU A 188 25.74 10.87 0.38
CA GLU A 188 26.62 9.75 0.07
C GLU A 188 26.62 9.43 -1.43
N ASP A 189 27.75 8.93 -1.94
CA ASP A 189 27.87 8.52 -3.35
C ASP A 189 27.43 7.07 -3.55
N ILE A 190 26.11 6.86 -3.54
CA ILE A 190 25.51 5.53 -3.66
C ILE A 190 25.09 5.30 -5.11
N GLU A 191 25.72 4.31 -5.74
CA GLU A 191 25.40 3.91 -7.13
C GLU A 191 24.44 2.74 -7.23
N ASP A 192 24.47 1.86 -6.23
CA ASP A 192 23.65 0.67 -6.22
C ASP A 192 22.21 0.98 -5.79
N GLU A 193 21.25 0.54 -6.61
CA GLU A 193 19.82 0.80 -6.39
C GLU A 193 19.31 0.14 -5.11
N ILE A 194 19.79 -1.07 -4.79
CA ILE A 194 19.36 -1.82 -3.61
C ILE A 194 19.89 -1.15 -2.34
N ALA A 195 21.19 -0.83 -2.31
CA ALA A 195 21.80 -0.12 -1.19
C ALA A 195 21.11 1.24 -0.94
N LEU A 196 20.73 1.96 -2.00
CA LEU A 196 20.00 3.22 -1.86
C LEU A 196 18.60 3.01 -1.24
N ILE A 197 17.87 1.97 -1.66
CA ILE A 197 16.56 1.64 -1.11
C ILE A 197 16.65 1.24 0.37
N GLU A 198 17.68 0.48 0.76
CA GLU A 198 17.89 0.04 2.15
C GLU A 198 18.07 1.20 3.13
N LEU A 199 18.55 2.36 2.64
CA LEU A 199 18.70 3.58 3.43
C LEU A 199 17.41 4.36 3.63
N SER A 200 16.30 4.02 2.96
CA SER A 200 15.00 4.71 3.13
C SER A 200 14.19 4.07 4.26
N PRO A 201 13.98 4.76 5.41
CA PRO A 201 13.08 4.29 6.45
C PRO A 201 11.65 4.03 5.94
N ALA A 202 11.16 4.85 5.01
CA ALA A 202 9.83 4.68 4.43
C ALA A 202 9.72 3.40 3.59
N ALA A 203 10.73 3.09 2.78
CA ALA A 203 10.79 1.84 2.02
C ALA A 203 10.78 0.62 2.95
N ASN A 204 11.58 0.66 4.03
CA ASN A 204 11.65 -0.39 5.03
C ASN A 204 10.32 -0.57 5.78
N ALA A 205 9.66 0.51 6.17
CA ALA A 205 8.34 0.46 6.79
C ALA A 205 7.29 -0.15 5.85
N SER A 206 7.29 0.22 4.57
CA SER A 206 6.39 -0.37 3.56
C SER A 206 6.65 -1.87 3.35
N ALA A 207 7.93 -2.29 3.33
CA ALA A 207 8.30 -3.70 3.24
C ALA A 207 7.78 -4.49 4.45
N LEU A 208 7.93 -3.95 5.66
CA LEU A 208 7.44 -4.58 6.88
C LEU A 208 5.90 -4.65 6.94
N SER A 209 5.21 -3.58 6.54
CA SER A 209 3.75 -3.58 6.39
C SER A 209 3.27 -4.68 5.45
N LYS A 210 3.93 -4.87 4.30
CA LYS A 210 3.62 -5.97 3.37
C LYS A 210 3.87 -7.33 3.98
N HIS A 211 4.97 -7.50 4.73
CA HIS A 211 5.28 -8.75 5.40
C HIS A 211 4.20 -9.12 6.44
N ILE A 212 3.72 -8.14 7.22
CA ILE A 212 2.60 -8.32 8.15
C ILE A 212 1.34 -8.80 7.44
N LEU A 213 0.98 -8.18 6.31
CA LEU A 213 -0.18 -8.59 5.50
C LEU A 213 -0.03 -10.04 4.99
N TYR A 214 1.18 -10.42 4.56
CA TYR A 214 1.49 -11.80 4.18
C TYR A 214 1.37 -12.77 5.36
N LEU A 215 1.87 -12.42 6.55
CA LEU A 215 1.73 -13.27 7.73
C LEU A 215 0.27 -13.47 8.15
N ILE A 216 -0.59 -12.46 7.95
CA ILE A 216 -2.05 -12.56 8.16
C ILE A 216 -2.65 -13.61 7.22
N THR A 217 -2.30 -13.58 5.93
CA THR A 217 -2.80 -14.59 4.98
C THR A 217 -2.28 -15.98 5.32
N GLN A 218 -1.00 -16.12 5.69
CA GLN A 218 -0.42 -17.40 6.13
C GLN A 218 -1.13 -17.96 7.37
N CYS A 219 -1.42 -17.13 8.37
CA CYS A 219 -2.16 -17.58 9.55
C CYS A 219 -3.54 -18.15 9.18
N ASN A 220 -4.26 -17.48 8.27
CA ASN A 220 -5.55 -17.93 7.79
C ASN A 220 -5.46 -19.21 6.94
N GLU A 221 -4.41 -19.34 6.10
CA GLU A 221 -4.18 -20.53 5.28
C GLU A 221 -3.95 -21.77 6.16
N VAL A 222 -3.11 -21.66 7.20
CA VAL A 222 -2.83 -22.78 8.12
C VAL A 222 -4.10 -23.24 8.85
N VAL A 223 -4.90 -22.33 9.41
CA VAL A 223 -6.15 -22.74 10.09
C VAL A 223 -7.17 -23.37 9.14
N LYS A 224 -7.18 -22.94 7.87
CA LYS A 224 -8.08 -23.49 6.84
C LYS A 224 -7.72 -24.93 6.47
N VAL A 225 -6.43 -25.29 6.49
CA VAL A 225 -6.00 -26.70 6.31
C VAL A 225 -6.54 -27.59 7.42
N GLY A 226 -6.66 -27.06 8.64
CA GLY A 226 -7.25 -27.75 9.79
C GLY A 226 -8.77 -27.67 9.91
N ASP A 227 -9.50 -27.30 8.85
CA ASP A 227 -10.96 -27.09 8.83
C ASP A 227 -11.48 -26.12 9.92
N LYS A 228 -10.62 -25.21 10.39
CA LYS A 228 -11.00 -24.16 11.38
C LYS A 228 -11.38 -22.86 10.66
N PRO A 229 -12.28 -22.05 11.26
CA PRO A 229 -12.58 -20.74 10.72
C PRO A 229 -11.35 -19.83 10.72
N GLU A 230 -11.30 -18.92 9.76
CA GLU A 230 -10.24 -17.91 9.63
C GLU A 230 -10.08 -17.09 10.93
N ILE A 231 -8.83 -16.81 11.31
CA ILE A 231 -8.54 -15.93 12.44
C ILE A 231 -8.94 -14.51 12.06
N PHE A 232 -8.45 -14.03 10.92
CA PHE A 232 -8.68 -12.68 10.41
C PHE A 232 -9.70 -12.69 9.28
N LYS A 233 -10.95 -12.28 9.55
CA LYS A 233 -12.02 -12.32 8.56
C LYS A 233 -11.84 -11.24 7.49
N PRO A 234 -12.03 -11.56 6.20
CA PRO A 234 -11.97 -10.60 5.09
C PRO A 234 -13.19 -9.68 5.05
N THR A 235 -13.29 -8.76 6.00
CA THR A 235 -14.28 -7.67 5.98
C THR A 235 -13.88 -6.60 4.97
N ASN A 236 -14.81 -5.72 4.60
CA ASN A 236 -14.50 -4.58 3.72
C ASN A 236 -13.37 -3.72 4.30
N LYS A 237 -13.40 -3.47 5.62
CA LYS A 237 -12.31 -2.76 6.32
C LYS A 237 -10.98 -3.49 6.19
N LEU A 238 -10.96 -4.82 6.28
CA LEU A 238 -9.73 -5.57 6.09
C LEU A 238 -9.20 -5.38 4.66
N LEU A 239 -10.06 -5.44 3.63
CA LEU A 239 -9.66 -5.18 2.24
C LEU A 239 -9.04 -3.78 2.08
N GLU A 240 -9.62 -2.74 2.71
CA GLU A 240 -9.04 -1.40 2.72
C GLU A 240 -7.66 -1.38 3.39
N VAL A 241 -7.47 -2.09 4.51
CA VAL A 241 -6.17 -2.12 5.19
C VAL A 241 -5.10 -2.76 4.31
N PHE A 242 -5.44 -3.78 3.52
CA PHE A 242 -4.51 -4.41 2.60
C PHE A 242 -3.99 -3.49 1.50
N VAL A 243 -4.77 -2.49 1.08
CA VAL A 243 -4.33 -1.48 0.11
C VAL A 243 -3.65 -0.28 0.77
N ASP A 244 -4.02 0.04 2.01
CA ASP A 244 -3.59 1.26 2.68
C ASP A 244 -2.32 1.09 3.49
N LEU A 245 -2.22 0.02 4.27
CA LEU A 245 -1.14 -0.18 5.25
C LEU A 245 0.26 -0.10 4.64
N PRO A 246 0.52 -0.64 3.43
CA PRO A 246 1.83 -0.50 2.79
C PRO A 246 2.19 0.93 2.42
N TRP A 247 1.20 1.83 2.29
CA TRP A 247 1.32 3.20 1.76
C TRP A 247 1.15 4.29 2.82
N LEU A 248 0.83 3.92 4.06
CA LEU A 248 0.65 4.86 5.17
C LEU A 248 1.98 5.14 5.88
N LEU A 249 2.37 6.41 5.90
CA LEU A 249 3.56 6.92 6.59
C LEU A 249 3.15 8.04 7.55
N PRO A 250 2.97 7.73 8.85
CA PRO A 250 2.52 8.73 9.82
C PRO A 250 3.54 9.83 10.12
N GLU A 251 3.18 11.08 9.84
CA GLU A 251 3.96 12.29 10.19
C GLU A 251 3.25 13.22 11.18
N SER A 252 2.02 12.88 11.58
CA SER A 252 1.21 13.69 12.50
C SER A 252 0.31 12.81 13.37
N LYS A 253 -0.28 13.40 14.42
CA LYS A 253 -1.28 12.70 15.25
C LYS A 253 -2.45 12.17 14.42
N ARG A 254 -2.89 12.93 13.41
CA ARG A 254 -4.01 12.54 12.54
C ARG A 254 -3.65 11.33 11.68
N THR A 255 -2.52 11.38 10.98
CA THR A 255 -2.08 10.28 10.10
C THR A 255 -1.67 9.05 10.90
N PHE A 256 -1.13 9.23 12.11
CA PHE A 256 -0.90 8.13 13.05
C PHE A 256 -2.21 7.50 13.55
N GLY A 257 -3.25 8.31 13.79
CA GLY A 257 -4.60 7.82 14.05
C GLY A 257 -5.13 6.90 12.94
N ASN A 258 -4.89 7.26 11.68
CA ASN A 258 -5.31 6.45 10.53
C ASN A 258 -4.57 5.10 10.48
N PHE A 259 -3.26 5.11 10.76
CA PHE A 259 -2.47 3.89 10.88
C PHE A 259 -2.96 2.99 12.02
N ILE A 260 -3.22 3.56 13.20
CA ILE A 260 -3.74 2.80 14.35
C ILE A 260 -5.12 2.20 14.06
N ASP A 261 -5.98 2.90 13.32
CA ASP A 261 -7.26 2.33 12.87
C ASP A 261 -7.06 1.11 11.96
N CYS A 262 -6.09 1.16 11.03
CA CYS A 262 -5.77 0.01 10.20
C CYS A 262 -5.36 -1.20 11.05
N LEU A 263 -4.47 -1.00 12.02
CA LEU A 263 -4.07 -2.07 12.94
C LEU A 263 -5.25 -2.57 13.78
N TYR A 264 -6.13 -1.67 14.24
CA TYR A 264 -7.31 -2.03 15.03
C TYR A 264 -8.31 -2.86 14.21
N PHE A 265 -8.57 -2.48 12.97
CA PHE A 265 -9.47 -3.23 12.08
C PHE A 265 -8.92 -4.61 11.75
N VAL A 266 -7.60 -4.77 11.61
CA VAL A 266 -6.98 -6.08 11.40
C VAL A 266 -7.04 -6.92 12.68
N PHE A 267 -6.38 -6.42 13.73
CA PHE A 267 -6.00 -7.23 14.88
C PHE A 267 -7.08 -7.33 15.96
N TYR A 268 -8.06 -6.43 15.97
CA TYR A 268 -9.16 -6.48 16.93
C TYR A 268 -10.48 -6.85 16.26
N GLU A 269 -10.94 -6.05 15.30
CA GLU A 269 -12.22 -6.31 14.64
C GLU A 269 -12.17 -7.52 13.70
N GLY A 270 -11.16 -7.54 12.83
CA GLY A 270 -10.90 -8.64 11.90
C GLY A 270 -10.63 -9.95 12.62
N ALA A 271 -10.11 -9.90 13.86
CA ALA A 271 -9.92 -11.07 14.72
C ALA A 271 -11.20 -11.53 15.47
N GLY A 272 -12.32 -10.82 15.32
CA GLY A 272 -13.62 -11.25 15.86
C GLY A 272 -14.14 -10.51 17.07
N LYS A 273 -13.59 -9.31 17.39
CA LYS A 273 -14.07 -8.32 18.38
C LYS A 273 -14.71 -8.90 19.63
N ASP A 274 -14.09 -8.68 20.79
CA ASP A 274 -14.53 -9.22 22.09
C ASP A 274 -14.39 -10.75 22.20
N ASN A 275 -14.46 -11.49 21.07
CA ASN A 275 -14.12 -12.91 20.95
C ASN A 275 -12.92 -13.10 20.01
N LEU A 276 -11.73 -12.71 20.47
CA LEU A 276 -10.52 -12.72 19.64
C LEU A 276 -10.13 -14.15 19.25
N ARG A 277 -10.27 -14.51 17.97
CA ARG A 277 -10.09 -15.87 17.45
C ARG A 277 -8.68 -16.44 17.57
N PHE A 278 -7.67 -15.61 17.83
CA PHE A 278 -6.33 -16.10 18.13
C PHE A 278 -6.15 -16.55 19.58
N LEU A 279 -7.10 -16.27 20.49
CA LEU A 279 -7.06 -16.73 21.88
C LEU A 279 -7.57 -18.16 22.02
N LYS A 280 -6.94 -18.96 22.89
CA LYS A 280 -7.33 -20.36 23.16
C LYS A 280 -8.78 -20.52 23.60
N GLU A 281 -9.29 -19.61 24.42
CA GLU A 281 -10.69 -19.63 24.87
C GLU A 281 -11.71 -19.50 23.72
N HIS A 282 -11.26 -19.03 22.55
CA HIS A 282 -12.06 -18.88 21.33
C HIS A 282 -11.57 -19.77 20.18
N GLY A 283 -10.80 -20.82 20.49
CA GLY A 283 -10.32 -21.80 19.50
C GLY A 283 -8.98 -21.47 18.84
N GLY A 284 -8.31 -20.40 19.27
CA GLY A 284 -6.97 -20.03 18.82
C GLY A 284 -5.83 -20.70 19.59
N VAL A 285 -4.64 -20.13 19.51
CA VAL A 285 -3.39 -20.71 20.05
C VAL A 285 -2.69 -19.85 21.10
N LEU A 286 -3.14 -18.61 21.29
CA LEU A 286 -2.53 -17.65 22.20
C LEU A 286 -3.20 -17.62 23.57
N GLU A 287 -2.41 -17.28 24.58
CA GLU A 287 -2.91 -16.92 25.91
C GLU A 287 -3.17 -15.41 25.99
N PRO A 288 -4.00 -14.92 26.93
CA PRO A 288 -4.23 -13.48 27.11
C PRO A 288 -2.94 -12.67 27.33
N ALA A 289 -1.93 -13.27 27.97
CA ALA A 289 -0.62 -12.66 28.19
C ALA A 289 0.19 -12.46 26.89
N ASP A 290 -0.20 -13.10 25.79
CA ASP A 290 0.46 -12.93 24.49
C ASP A 290 -0.09 -11.71 23.70
N CYS A 291 -1.07 -10.99 24.25
CA CYS A 291 -1.88 -10.00 23.50
C CYS A 291 -1.57 -8.53 23.83
N ASP A 292 -0.38 -8.23 24.35
CA ASP A 292 0.01 -6.87 24.74
C ASP A 292 -0.09 -5.85 23.59
N LEU A 293 0.25 -6.27 22.37
CA LEU A 293 0.08 -5.47 21.15
C LEU A 293 -1.38 -5.05 20.94
N ILE A 294 -2.32 -5.98 21.08
CA ILE A 294 -3.75 -5.76 20.86
C ILE A 294 -4.26 -4.71 21.83
N TRP A 295 -3.87 -4.82 23.10
CA TRP A 295 -4.24 -3.87 24.13
C TRP A 295 -3.54 -2.53 23.94
N CYS A 296 -2.31 -2.50 23.43
CA CYS A 296 -1.64 -1.27 23.02
C CYS A 296 -2.45 -0.54 21.94
N ILE A 297 -2.75 -1.21 20.82
CA ILE A 297 -3.51 -0.64 19.68
C ILE A 297 -4.87 -0.11 20.15
N LYS A 298 -5.65 -0.93 20.86
CA LYS A 298 -6.97 -0.55 21.36
C LYS A 298 -6.90 0.66 22.29
N HIS A 299 -5.89 0.71 23.17
CA HIS A 299 -5.75 1.82 24.11
C HIS A 299 -5.33 3.11 23.42
N LEU A 300 -4.32 3.07 22.53
CA LEU A 300 -3.89 4.24 21.75
C LEU A 300 -5.04 4.79 20.91
N ARG A 301 -5.80 3.92 20.24
CA ARG A 301 -6.98 4.30 19.47
C ARG A 301 -8.01 5.00 20.36
N ASN A 302 -8.47 4.30 21.41
CA ASN A 302 -9.66 4.71 22.14
C ASN A 302 -9.39 5.78 23.19
N LYS A 303 -8.16 5.92 23.70
CA LYS A 303 -7.85 6.86 24.78
C LYS A 303 -7.00 8.04 24.35
N TRP A 304 -6.52 8.06 23.11
CA TRP A 304 -5.66 9.15 22.67
C TRP A 304 -5.97 9.69 21.27
N LEU A 305 -6.37 8.82 20.32
CA LEU A 305 -6.47 9.21 18.91
C LEU A 305 -7.90 9.44 18.41
N ARG A 306 -8.88 8.65 18.88
CA ARG A 306 -10.26 8.66 18.36
C ARG A 306 -11.32 9.08 19.38
N HIS A 307 -11.14 8.76 20.66
CA HIS A 307 -12.02 9.30 21.71
C HIS A 307 -11.25 10.23 22.62
N ASP A 308 -12.01 11.13 23.24
CA ASP A 308 -11.47 12.13 24.12
C ASP A 308 -11.00 11.49 25.44
N ALA A 309 -9.72 11.61 25.73
CA ALA A 309 -9.09 11.17 26.97
C ALA A 309 -9.64 11.93 28.19
N ASP A 310 -10.17 13.13 27.97
CA ASP A 310 -10.55 14.11 28.98
C ASP A 310 -12.04 14.04 29.35
N HIS A 311 -12.75 13.01 28.87
CA HIS A 311 -14.13 12.76 29.25
C HIS A 311 -14.24 11.75 30.39
N GLY A 312 -14.91 12.14 31.47
CA GLY A 312 -15.23 11.28 32.60
C GLY A 312 -14.87 11.91 33.95
N LYS A 313 -14.73 11.05 34.97
CA LYS A 313 -14.26 11.50 36.29
C LYS A 313 -12.75 11.77 36.20
N GLU A 314 -12.28 12.77 36.94
CA GLU A 314 -10.86 13.17 36.96
C GLU A 314 -9.88 12.01 37.24
N ALA A 315 -10.29 11.05 38.09
CA ALA A 315 -9.50 9.84 38.35
C ALA A 315 -9.35 8.94 37.10
N ASP A 316 -10.40 8.82 36.29
CA ASP A 316 -10.41 8.02 35.07
C ASP A 316 -9.60 8.69 33.95
N ILE A 317 -9.65 10.03 33.88
CA ILE A 317 -8.82 10.84 32.98
C ILE A 317 -7.34 10.64 33.32
N ARG A 318 -6.96 10.81 34.61
CA ARG A 318 -5.58 10.56 35.07
C ARG A 318 -5.09 9.15 34.77
N LYS A 319 -5.94 8.15 35.00
CA LYS A 319 -5.63 6.75 34.68
C LYS A 319 -5.42 6.55 33.17
N SER A 320 -6.30 7.11 32.34
CA SER A 320 -6.20 7.00 30.88
C SER A 320 -4.88 7.61 30.37
N TRP A 321 -4.51 8.80 30.84
CA TRP A 321 -3.24 9.41 30.47
C TRP A 321 -2.02 8.64 30.97
N LYS A 322 -2.08 8.07 32.19
CA LYS A 322 -1.02 7.20 32.72
C LYS A 322 -0.85 5.95 31.84
N ASP A 323 -1.95 5.34 31.43
CA ASP A 323 -1.93 4.13 30.61
C ASP A 323 -1.41 4.45 29.18
N VAL A 324 -1.83 5.58 28.58
CA VAL A 324 -1.27 6.08 27.31
C VAL A 324 0.24 6.28 27.42
N SER A 325 0.70 6.96 28.48
CA SER A 325 2.13 7.18 28.74
C SER A 325 2.88 5.85 28.86
N ALA A 326 2.31 4.85 29.53
CA ALA A 326 2.90 3.52 29.65
C ALA A 326 3.00 2.80 28.30
N LYS A 327 1.98 2.91 27.43
CA LYS A 327 2.02 2.33 26.08
C LYS A 327 3.03 3.01 25.16
N LEU A 328 3.14 4.33 25.22
CA LEU A 328 4.21 5.06 24.51
C LEU A 328 5.59 4.64 25.00
N SER A 329 5.76 4.52 26.33
CA SER A 329 7.03 4.09 26.93
C SER A 329 7.40 2.66 26.54
N TRP A 330 6.41 1.76 26.48
CA TRP A 330 6.60 0.39 25.98
C TRP A 330 7.05 0.36 24.52
N LEU A 331 6.55 1.28 23.70
CA LEU A 331 7.01 1.48 22.32
C LEU A 331 8.35 2.21 22.21
N GLY A 332 8.96 2.62 23.33
CA GLY A 332 10.27 3.27 23.38
C GLY A 332 10.25 4.80 23.43
N LEU A 333 9.08 5.44 23.52
CA LEU A 333 8.95 6.90 23.61
C LEU A 333 8.48 7.35 25.00
N GLN A 334 9.31 8.13 25.70
CA GLN A 334 9.03 8.56 27.09
C GLN A 334 8.09 9.76 27.20
N HIS A 335 7.65 10.31 26.07
CA HIS A 335 6.75 11.46 25.97
C HIS A 335 5.78 11.27 24.80
N ALA A 336 4.76 12.14 24.71
CA ALA A 336 3.91 12.17 23.52
C ALA A 336 4.74 12.56 22.28
N PRO A 337 4.48 11.98 21.09
CA PRO A 337 5.18 12.38 19.87
C PRO A 337 4.83 13.82 19.50
N ILE A 338 5.86 14.61 19.25
CA ILE A 338 5.77 16.05 18.94
C ILE A 338 6.31 16.39 17.55
N SER A 339 6.86 15.42 16.82
CA SER A 339 7.48 15.63 15.51
C SER A 339 7.20 14.45 14.57
N PRO A 340 7.31 14.64 13.25
CA PRO A 340 7.17 13.56 12.27
C PRO A 340 8.07 12.36 12.57
N GLU A 341 9.31 12.58 13.01
CA GLU A 341 10.26 11.52 13.35
C GLU A 341 9.75 10.65 14.51
N HIS A 342 9.13 11.27 15.53
CA HIS A 342 8.52 10.51 16.61
C HIS A 342 7.34 9.65 16.14
N PHE A 343 6.52 10.16 15.22
CA PHE A 343 5.41 9.38 14.64
C PHE A 343 5.92 8.23 13.77
N ARG A 344 6.93 8.47 12.93
CA ARG A 344 7.59 7.43 12.13
C ARG A 344 8.29 6.39 13.01
N TYR A 345 8.90 6.80 14.12
CA TYR A 345 9.47 5.89 15.10
C TYR A 345 8.40 4.95 15.69
N LEU A 346 7.30 5.51 16.22
CA LEU A 346 6.21 4.71 16.78
C LEU A 346 5.55 3.80 15.72
N HIS A 347 5.43 4.29 14.48
CA HIS A 347 4.95 3.52 13.34
C HIS A 347 5.80 2.26 13.14
N CYS A 348 7.11 2.40 12.96
CA CYS A 348 8.03 1.28 12.77
C CYS A 348 8.03 0.33 13.97
N ARG A 349 8.03 0.85 15.21
CA ARG A 349 7.97 0.03 16.42
C ARG A 349 6.69 -0.82 16.47
N LEU A 350 5.53 -0.25 16.16
CA LEU A 350 4.28 -1.02 16.13
C LEU A 350 4.24 -2.06 15.03
N LEU A 351 4.80 -1.78 13.85
CA LEU A 351 4.92 -2.77 12.79
C LEU A 351 5.80 -3.96 13.23
N GLN A 352 6.93 -3.70 13.90
CA GLN A 352 7.79 -4.75 14.45
C GLN A 352 7.07 -5.62 15.49
N GLU A 353 6.33 -5.00 16.40
CA GLU A 353 5.54 -5.75 17.39
C GLU A 353 4.40 -6.56 16.73
N ALA A 354 3.81 -6.04 15.64
CA ALA A 354 2.80 -6.74 14.85
C ALA A 354 3.36 -7.96 14.11
N GLU A 355 4.55 -7.84 13.53
CA GLU A 355 5.28 -8.96 12.94
C GLU A 355 5.55 -10.06 13.97
N VAL A 356 6.14 -9.71 15.13
CA VAL A 356 6.43 -10.67 16.21
C VAL A 356 5.17 -11.36 16.71
N PHE A 357 4.08 -10.60 16.88
CA PHE A 357 2.79 -11.15 17.28
C PHE A 357 2.25 -12.19 16.28
N LEU A 358 2.30 -11.89 14.98
CA LEU A 358 1.83 -12.79 13.93
C LEU A 358 2.72 -14.02 13.76
N GLN A 359 4.05 -13.85 13.81
CA GLN A 359 4.99 -14.97 13.79
C GLN A 359 4.71 -15.94 14.93
N LYS A 360 4.43 -15.43 16.15
CA LYS A 360 4.07 -16.25 17.30
C LYS A 360 2.76 -17.02 17.10
N ILE A 361 1.75 -16.44 16.44
CA ILE A 361 0.53 -17.17 16.06
C ILE A 361 0.90 -18.30 15.09
N LEU A 362 1.60 -17.98 14.01
CA LEU A 362 1.95 -18.91 12.96
C LEU A 362 2.77 -20.09 13.49
N GLU A 363 3.80 -19.84 14.29
CA GLU A 363 4.63 -20.88 14.91
C GLU A 363 3.81 -21.83 15.80
N LYS A 364 2.88 -21.29 16.58
CA LYS A 364 2.05 -22.10 17.48
C LYS A 364 0.99 -22.89 16.71
N LEU A 365 0.46 -22.34 15.61
CA LEU A 365 -0.45 -23.07 14.71
C LEU A 365 0.26 -24.28 14.11
N ILE A 366 1.45 -24.09 13.54
CA ILE A 366 2.24 -25.17 12.91
C ILE A 366 2.61 -26.27 13.92
N LYS A 367 2.90 -25.90 15.19
CA LYS A 367 3.22 -26.88 16.26
C LYS A 367 2.00 -27.61 16.83
N SER A 368 0.79 -27.15 16.51
CA SER A 368 -0.45 -27.74 17.03
C SER A 368 -1.06 -28.78 16.08
N GLU A 369 -0.51 -28.93 14.88
CA GLU A 369 -0.71 -30.05 13.97
C GLU A 369 0.21 -31.22 14.36
#